data_AF-D4KWZ1-F1
#
_entry.id   AF-D4KWZ1-F1
#
_cell.length_a   1.000
_cell.length_b   1.000
_cell.length_c   1.000
_cell.angle_alpha   90.00
_cell.angle_beta   90.00
_cell.angle_gamma   90.00
#
_symmetry.space_group_name_H-M   'P 1'
#
loop_
_entity.id
_entity.type
_entity.pdbx_description
1 polymer ?
#
loop_
_entity_poly.entity_id
_entity_poly.type
_entity_poly.pdbx_seq_one_letter_code
_entity_poly.pdbx_strand_id
1 'polypeptide(L)' 'MSDETKNKPALEDNFAELEDILKQMEQPEISLEQSFLLYQSGVEKLKECNVMLDTVEKKMQILNAKGELEDF' A
#
# COMPACT_ATOMS: atom_id res chain seq x y z
N MET A 1 16.02 13.77 21.51
CA MET A 1 15.91 12.31 21.55
C MET A 1 15.11 11.95 20.33
N SER A 2 15.82 11.47 19.31
CA SER A 2 15.34 11.33 17.94
C SER A 2 14.61 10.00 17.83
N ASP A 3 13.28 10.01 17.89
CA ASP A 3 12.49 8.81 17.64
C ASP A 3 12.54 8.50 16.14
N GLU A 4 13.38 7.52 15.80
CA GLU A 4 13.38 6.82 14.51
C GLU A 4 12.14 5.92 14.38
N THR A 5 10.93 6.48 14.43
CA THR A 5 9.79 5.86 13.75
C THR A 5 10.02 6.06 12.26
N LYS A 6 10.91 5.26 11.68
CA LYS A 6 11.14 5.17 10.24
C LYS A 6 9.77 5.03 9.55
N ASN A 7 9.38 6.10 8.86
CA ASN A 7 8.26 6.23 7.94
C ASN A 7 8.13 4.98 7.07
N LYS A 8 7.40 3.97 7.54
CA LYS A 8 6.74 3.06 6.61
C LYS A 8 5.51 3.82 6.14
N PRO A 9 5.34 4.00 4.82
CA PRO A 9 4.12 4.61 4.29
C PRO A 9 2.92 3.87 4.87
N ALA A 10 1.90 4.61 5.28
CA ALA A 10 0.63 4.05 5.71
C ALA A 10 -0.08 3.42 4.50
N LEU A 11 -1.14 2.65 4.77
CA LEU A 11 -1.91 2.04 3.68
C LEU A 11 -2.53 3.12 2.77
N GLU A 12 -2.97 4.22 3.40
CA GLU A 12 -3.50 5.41 2.77
C GLU A 12 -2.48 6.09 1.85
N ASP A 13 -1.21 6.16 2.27
CA ASP A 13 -0.13 6.75 1.46
C ASP A 13 0.10 5.91 0.18
N ASN A 14 0.10 4.58 0.31
CA ASN A 14 0.26 3.69 -0.84
C ASN A 14 -0.93 3.80 -1.81
N PHE A 15 -2.15 3.98 -1.30
CA PHE A 15 -3.31 4.22 -2.16
C PHE A 15 -3.24 5.58 -2.86
N ALA A 16 -2.77 6.63 -2.18
CA ALA A 16 -2.55 7.93 -2.81
C ALA A 16 -1.51 7.86 -3.93
N GLU A 17 -0.40 7.13 -3.71
CA GLU A 17 0.59 6.89 -4.77
C GLU A 17 0.02 6.09 -5.95
N LEU A 18 -0.81 5.08 -5.68
CA LEU A 18 -1.48 4.31 -6.74
C LEU A 18 -2.43 5.19 -7.58
N GLU A 19 -3.19 6.10 -6.94
CA GLU A 19 -4.01 7.06 -7.65
C GLU A 19 -3.18 8.00 -8.54
N ASP A 20 -2.02 8.45 -8.04
CA ASP A 20 -1.13 9.32 -8.81
C ASP A 20 -0.46 8.59 -9.98
N ILE A 21 -0.16 7.29 -9.83
CA ILE A 21 0.27 6.43 -10.94
C ILE A 21 -0.84 6.33 -12.00
N LEU A 22 -2.08 6.11 -11.59
CA LEU A 22 -3.22 6.04 -12.51
C LEU A 22 -3.45 7.35 -13.26
N LYS A 23 -3.43 8.49 -12.55
CA LYS A 23 -3.54 9.83 -13.17
C LYS A 23 -2.46 10.09 -14.21
N GLN A 24 -1.23 9.61 -13.97
CA GLN A 24 -0.13 9.71 -14.93
C GLN A 24 -0.34 8.80 -16.14
N MET A 25 -0.84 7.58 -15.94
CA MET A 25 -1.17 6.65 -17.02
C MET A 25 -2.31 7.13 -17.93
N GLU A 26 -3.22 7.95 -17.39
CA GLU A 26 -4.33 8.56 -18.14
C GLU A 26 -3.90 9.77 -18.99
N GLN A 27 -2.67 10.26 -18.84
CA GLN A 27 -2.21 11.41 -19.62
C GLN A 27 -2.09 11.04 -21.10
N PRO A 28 -2.66 11.83 -22.02
CA PRO A 28 -2.67 11.53 -23.45
C PRO A 28 -1.28 11.56 -24.11
N GLU A 29 -0.30 12.17 -23.44
CA GLU A 29 1.09 12.32 -23.91
C GLU A 29 2.06 11.28 -23.33
N ILE A 30 1.56 10.30 -22.55
CA ILE A 30 2.41 9.26 -21.98
C ILE A 30 2.98 8.35 -23.07
N SER A 31 4.29 8.09 -23.00
CA SER A 31 4.92 7.13 -23.90
C SER A 31 4.65 5.70 -23.47
N LEU A 32 4.66 4.75 -24.40
CA LEU A 32 4.49 3.33 -24.10
C LEU A 32 5.51 2.82 -23.08
N GLU A 33 6.77 3.29 -23.16
CA GLU A 33 7.82 2.96 -22.20
C GLU A 33 7.51 3.47 -20.79
N GLN A 34 7.03 4.71 -20.68
CA GLN A 34 6.59 5.27 -19.41
C GLN A 34 5.37 4.52 -18.86
N SER A 35 4.42 4.11 -19.69
CA SER A 35 3.28 3.29 -19.27
C SER A 35 3.72 1.95 -18.69
N PHE A 36 4.76 1.31 -19.24
CA PHE A 36 5.30 0.07 -18.67
C PHE A 36 5.97 0.29 -17.32
N LEU A 37 6.73 1.38 -17.15
CA LEU A 37 7.37 1.72 -15.88
C LEU A 37 6.32 2.02 -14.80
N LEU A 38 5.30 2.82 -15.13
CA LEU A 38 4.19 3.13 -14.22
C LEU A 38 3.39 1.88 -13.86
N TYR A 39 3.13 1.01 -14.83
CA TYR A 39 2.44 -0.26 -14.57
C TYR A 39 3.24 -1.15 -13.62
N GLN A 40 4.55 -1.31 -13.84
CA GLN A 40 5.41 -2.07 -12.93
C GLN A 40 5.39 -1.48 -11.52
N SER A 41 5.52 -0.15 -11.42
CA SER A 41 5.45 0.56 -10.14
C SER A 41 4.12 0.33 -9.43
N GLY A 42 2.99 0.42 -10.15
CA GLY A 42 1.66 0.15 -9.59
C GLY A 42 1.50 -1.28 -9.11
N VAL A 43 2.02 -2.27 -9.85
CA VAL A 43 2.01 -3.67 -9.43
C VAL A 43 2.85 -3.90 -8.18
N GLU A 44 4.02 -3.27 -8.07
CA GLU A 44 4.85 -3.34 -6.87
C GLU A 44 4.14 -2.73 -5.66
N LYS A 45 3.48 -1.57 -5.82
CA LYS A 45 2.70 -0.96 -4.74
C LYS A 45 1.49 -1.77 -4.32
N LEU A 46 0.77 -2.39 -5.26
CA LEU A 46 -0.31 -3.31 -4.91
C LEU A 46 0.18 -4.51 -4.09
N LYS A 47 1.38 -5.01 -4.35
CA LYS A 47 1.98 -6.08 -3.52
C LYS A 47 2.28 -5.59 -2.11
N GLU A 48 2.82 -4.37 -1.97
CA GLU A 48 3.08 -3.76 -0.66
C GLU A 48 1.80 -3.59 0.15
N CYS A 49 0.71 -3.11 -0.47
CA CYS A 49 -0.61 -3.02 0.17
C CYS A 49 -1.12 -4.37 0.66
N ASN A 50 -1.01 -5.42 -0.18
CA ASN A 50 -1.43 -6.78 0.20
C ASN A 50 -0.67 -7.31 1.42
N VAL A 51 0.65 -7.10 1.48
CA VAL A 51 1.46 -7.51 2.64
C VAL A 51 1.05 -6.76 3.91
N MET A 52 0.72 -5.47 3.77
CA MET A 52 0.26 -4.67 4.90
C MET A 52 -1.10 -5.14 5.42
N LEU A 53 -2.06 -5.42 4.53
CA LEU A 53 -3.38 -5.96 4.87
C LEU A 53 -3.27 -7.32 5.56
N ASP A 54 -2.47 -8.25 5.00
CA ASP A 54 -2.21 -9.56 5.61
C ASP A 54 -1.56 -9.43 7.00
N THR A 55 -0.69 -8.44 7.20
CA THR A 55 -0.10 -8.16 8.51
C THR A 55 -1.15 -7.67 9.51
N VAL A 56 -2.08 -6.82 9.08
CA VAL A 56 -3.19 -6.35 9.93
C VAL A 56 -4.12 -7.50 10.27
N GLU A 57 -4.50 -8.33 9.28
CA GLU A 57 -5.35 -9.50 9.48
C GLU A 57 -4.74 -10.49 10.49
N LYS A 58 -3.44 -10.80 10.35
CA LYS A 58 -2.73 -11.67 11.31
C LYS A 58 -2.70 -11.08 12.71
N LYS A 59 -2.50 -9.76 12.85
CA LYS A 59 -2.54 -9.10 14.16
C LYS A 59 -3.93 -9.17 14.78
N MET A 60 -4.99 -9.00 13.99
CA MET A 60 -6.38 -9.15 14.44
C MET A 60 -6.65 -10.59 14.90
N GLN A 61 -6.22 -11.60 14.13
CA GLN A 61 -6.37 -13.02 14.51
C GLN A 61 -5.65 -13.36 15.82
N ILE A 62 -4.44 -12.82 16.04
CA ILE A 62 -3.70 -13.03 17.30
C ILE A 62 -4.41 -12.34 18.48
N LEU A 63 -5.02 -11.18 18.27
CA LEU A 63 -5.81 -10.47 19.27
C LEU A 63 -7.03 -11.31 19.68
N ASN A 64 -7.78 -11.82 18.69
CA ASN A 64 -8.92 -12.72 18.89
C ASN A 64 -8.51 -14.00 19.64
N ALA A 65 -7.37 -14.60 19.29
CA ALA A 65 -6.86 -15.82 19.94
C ALA A 65 -6.36 -15.59 21.38
N LYS A 66 -5.94 -14.36 21.73
CA LYS A 66 -5.51 -13.99 23.08
C LYS A 66 -6.65 -13.44 23.96
N GLY A 67 -7.86 -13.31 23.41
CA GLY A 67 -9.08 -13.10 24.18
C GLY A 67 -9.51 -11.65 24.41
N GLU A 68 -9.10 -10.69 23.59
CA GLU A 68 -9.62 -9.32 23.65
C GLU A 68 -10.04 -8.78 22.26
N LEU A 69 -11.27 -8.23 22.24
CA LEU A 69 -12.11 -7.65 21.17
C LEU A 69 -11.95 -8.19 19.73
N GLU A 70 -12.87 -9.12 19.41
CA GLU A 70 -13.72 -9.03 18.22
C GLU A 70 -14.63 -7.80 18.33
N ASP A 71 -14.61 -6.94 17.30
CA ASP A 71 -15.78 -6.20 16.83
C ASP A 71 -15.53 -5.76 15.38
N PHE A 72 -16.12 -6.50 14.42
CA PHE A 72 -16.68 -6.03 13.14
C PHE A 72 -17.76 -7.02 12.65
#